data_AF-A0A9D9D2W1-F1
#
_entry.id   AF-A0A9D9D2W1-F1
#
_cell.length_a   1.000
_cell.length_b   1.000
_cell.length_c   1.000
_cell.angle_alpha   90.00
_cell.angle_beta   90.00
_cell.angle_gamma   90.00
#
_symmetry.space_group_name_H-M   'P 1'
#
loop_
_entity.id
_entity.type
_entity.pdbx_description
1 polymer ?
#
loop_
_entity_poly.entity_id
_entity_poly.type
_entity_poly.pdbx_seq_one_letter_code
_entity_poly.pdbx_strand_id
1 'polypeptide(L)'
;MNGREVTFTNEHNLLEVIRKAGIEIPTFCYHSELSIYGACRLCLVLVEGKGIMASCSTAPAPGMVVHTDTKEIRDMRKISVELLLANHSRECPTCARNENCTLQRIAYQLGVQDIRYKSVKKDDPIDFSSPSLVRDPNKCVLCGDCVCVCSEIQGIGAIDFSNRGSNARVAPAFGASLGAVECVNCGQCAAVCPTGAIVPKQDRNRVWDALYDPTKTVVVQVAPAVRVALGEYFGAKPGENVAGKLVAALKLMGFKHVYDTSFSADMTIFEEATELIDRIANGGTLPMFTSCCPAWVKFAEIYFPEMIPHISSCRSPQAMFGSIAKKVLPEQLGCKREDLVVVSIMPCTAKKFEAQLPKFNVDGKQEVDIVVTTSEVQRMINSLGIKLNELQPEAFDMPMGFATGGGVIFGASGGVMEAALRYAVEKLDNKPLASVDFKAVRGMKTVK
;
A
#
# COMPACT_ATOMS: atom_id res chain seq x y z
N MET A 1 -24.01 27.96 1.93
CA MET A 1 -22.53 27.96 1.95
C MET A 1 -22.00 28.98 0.96
N ASN A 2 -21.17 29.95 1.39
CA ASN A 2 -20.59 31.02 0.55
C ASN A 2 -21.63 31.70 -0.38
N GLY A 3 -22.81 32.03 0.16
CA GLY A 3 -23.91 32.64 -0.61
C GLY A 3 -24.65 31.70 -1.57
N ARG A 4 -24.30 30.40 -1.62
CA ARG A 4 -25.00 29.38 -2.42
C ARG A 4 -25.78 28.41 -1.54
N GLU A 5 -26.96 28.01 -2.00
CA GLU A 5 -27.70 26.90 -1.41
C GLU A 5 -27.04 25.57 -1.78
N VAL A 6 -26.89 24.69 -0.79
CA VAL A 6 -26.26 23.37 -0.95
C VAL A 6 -27.12 22.37 -0.21
N THR A 7 -27.58 21.36 -0.95
CA THR A 7 -28.37 20.27 -0.39
C THR A 7 -27.44 19.17 0.13
N PHE A 8 -27.81 18.60 1.28
CA PHE A 8 -27.14 17.44 1.85
C PHE A 8 -28.20 16.39 2.16
N THR A 9 -27.78 15.13 2.19
CA THR A 9 -28.61 13.97 2.51
C THR A 9 -28.09 13.35 3.79
N ASN A 10 -27.12 12.44 3.66
CA ASN A 10 -26.63 11.58 4.74
C ASN A 10 -25.13 11.77 4.99
N GLU A 11 -24.54 12.86 4.51
CA GLU A 11 -23.14 13.20 4.76
C GLU A 11 -22.88 13.28 6.27
N HIS A 12 -21.78 12.67 6.70
CA HIS A 12 -21.51 12.45 8.12
C HIS A 12 -21.18 13.74 8.87
N ASN A 13 -20.55 14.69 8.16
CA ASN A 13 -20.10 15.95 8.72
C ASN A 13 -20.12 17.06 7.66
N LEU A 14 -19.93 18.30 8.11
CA LEU A 14 -19.95 19.48 7.26
C LEU A 14 -18.82 19.47 6.22
N LEU A 15 -17.65 18.87 6.50
CA LEU A 15 -16.56 18.77 5.53
C LEU A 15 -16.96 17.96 4.30
N GLU A 16 -17.67 16.85 4.46
CA GLU A 16 -18.17 16.04 3.33
C GLU A 16 -19.18 16.82 2.48
N VAL A 17 -20.09 17.57 3.11
CA VAL A 17 -21.04 18.45 2.40
C VAL A 17 -20.30 19.51 1.59
N ILE A 18 -19.26 20.11 2.17
CA ILE A 18 -18.44 21.13 1.51
C ILE A 18 -17.71 20.52 0.29
N ARG A 19 -17.12 19.32 0.44
CA ARG A 19 -16.47 18.60 -0.66
C ARG A 19 -17.43 18.22 -1.77
N LYS A 20 -18.63 17.73 -1.43
CA LYS A 20 -19.67 17.41 -2.40
C LYS A 20 -20.09 18.61 -3.24
N ALA A 21 -20.04 19.81 -2.66
CA ALA A 21 -20.30 21.07 -3.36
C ALA A 21 -19.11 21.57 -4.21
N GLY A 22 -18.06 20.77 -4.37
CA GLY A 22 -16.91 21.07 -5.21
C GLY A 22 -15.86 21.97 -4.55
N ILE A 23 -15.89 22.13 -3.22
CA ILE A 23 -14.91 22.93 -2.49
C ILE A 23 -13.99 21.99 -1.69
N GLU A 24 -12.71 21.93 -2.06
CA GLU A 24 -11.73 21.18 -1.29
C GLU A 24 -11.15 22.04 -0.16
N ILE A 25 -11.46 21.65 1.08
CA ILE A 25 -10.86 22.25 2.27
C ILE A 25 -9.66 21.40 2.71
N PRO A 26 -8.50 22.02 3.03
CA PRO A 26 -7.31 21.28 3.42
C PRO A 26 -7.54 20.49 4.72
N THR A 27 -7.09 19.23 4.73
CA THR A 27 -7.08 18.35 5.90
C THR A 27 -5.82 17.49 5.95
N PHE A 28 -5.31 17.24 7.15
CA PHE A 28 -4.31 16.19 7.39
C PHE A 28 -4.86 14.99 8.17
N CYS A 29 -5.77 15.20 9.12
CA CYS A 29 -6.20 14.19 10.10
C CYS A 29 -7.62 13.70 9.86
N TYR A 30 -8.04 13.65 8.60
CA TYR A 30 -9.38 13.27 8.23
C TYR A 30 -9.33 12.31 7.04
N HIS A 31 -9.77 11.09 7.32
CA HIS A 31 -9.93 10.00 6.37
C HIS A 31 -11.34 9.45 6.57
N SER A 32 -12.13 9.31 5.50
CA SER A 32 -13.56 8.98 5.60
C SER A 32 -13.85 7.61 6.23
N GLU A 33 -12.89 6.70 6.18
CA GLU A 33 -13.00 5.35 6.74
C GLU A 33 -12.50 5.23 8.20
N LEU A 34 -11.99 6.33 8.79
CA LEU A 34 -11.43 6.35 10.14
C LEU A 34 -12.27 7.21 11.08
N SER A 35 -12.10 6.99 12.38
CA SER A 35 -12.67 7.85 13.41
C SER A 35 -12.21 9.31 13.25
N ILE A 36 -13.09 10.26 13.58
CA ILE A 36 -12.79 11.69 13.47
C ILE A 36 -11.81 12.08 14.58
N TYR A 37 -10.56 12.37 14.21
CA TYR A 37 -9.56 12.87 15.16
C TYR A 37 -9.67 14.39 15.41
N GLY A 38 -9.83 15.18 14.35
CA GLY A 38 -10.11 16.62 14.45
C GLY A 38 -8.97 17.50 14.99
N ALA A 39 -7.73 17.00 15.06
CA ALA A 39 -6.62 17.74 15.69
C ALA A 39 -5.91 18.76 14.78
N CYS A 40 -5.89 18.57 13.45
CA CYS A 40 -5.04 19.40 12.58
C CYS A 40 -5.53 20.85 12.39
N ARG A 41 -6.80 21.12 12.69
CA ARG A 41 -7.47 22.44 12.57
C ARG A 41 -7.27 23.15 11.21
N LEU A 42 -7.08 22.40 10.14
CA LEU A 42 -7.10 22.97 8.78
C LEU A 42 -8.52 23.09 8.20
N CYS A 43 -9.44 22.25 8.68
CA CYS A 43 -10.83 22.22 8.24
C CYS A 43 -11.72 23.32 8.86
N LEU A 44 -11.14 24.42 9.32
CA LEU A 44 -11.90 25.48 9.97
C LEU A 44 -12.84 26.18 8.98
N VAL A 45 -14.06 26.44 9.41
CA VAL A 45 -15.09 27.19 8.69
C VAL A 45 -15.80 28.12 9.66
N LEU A 46 -16.29 29.26 9.18
CA LEU A 46 -17.10 30.18 9.97
C LEU A 46 -18.57 29.80 9.77
N VAL A 47 -19.26 29.49 10.85
CA VAL A 47 -20.69 29.21 10.85
C VAL A 47 -21.40 30.36 11.56
N GLU A 48 -22.31 31.04 10.88
CA GLU A 48 -23.03 32.18 11.48
C GLU A 48 -23.79 31.73 12.73
N GLY A 49 -23.72 32.56 13.78
CA GLY A 49 -24.29 32.25 15.10
C GLY A 49 -23.49 31.22 15.92
N LYS A 50 -22.49 30.54 15.36
CA LYS A 50 -21.64 29.57 16.08
C LYS A 50 -20.15 29.92 16.11
N GLY A 51 -19.69 30.82 15.24
CA GLY A 51 -18.28 31.20 15.13
C GLY A 51 -17.45 30.21 14.32
N ILE A 52 -16.14 30.17 14.56
CA ILE A 52 -15.19 29.31 13.83
C ILE A 52 -15.24 27.88 14.39
N MET A 53 -15.55 26.93 13.51
CA MET A 53 -15.77 25.53 13.84
C MET A 53 -14.91 24.62 12.94
N ALA A 54 -14.56 23.43 13.42
CA ALA A 54 -13.95 22.40 12.58
C ALA A 54 -15.04 21.66 11.78
N SER A 55 -15.00 21.74 10.44
CA SER A 55 -16.04 21.14 9.60
C SER A 55 -16.04 19.60 9.64
N CYS A 56 -14.89 18.96 9.91
CA CYS A 56 -14.79 17.50 9.95
C CYS A 56 -15.54 16.85 11.13
N SER A 57 -15.80 17.60 12.21
CA SER A 57 -16.48 17.11 13.41
C SER A 57 -17.82 17.81 13.67
N THR A 58 -18.25 18.67 12.76
CA THR A 58 -19.50 19.42 12.90
C THR A 58 -20.58 18.73 12.07
N ALA A 59 -21.67 18.29 12.71
CA ALA A 59 -22.81 17.73 12.01
C ALA A 59 -23.50 18.79 11.12
N PRO A 60 -23.85 18.48 9.86
CA PRO A 60 -24.59 19.39 9.01
C PRO A 60 -26.03 19.54 9.53
N ALA A 61 -26.57 20.76 9.49
CA ALA A 61 -27.97 21.01 9.87
C ALA A 61 -28.64 21.97 8.87
N PRO A 62 -29.96 21.84 8.66
CA PRO A 62 -30.71 22.78 7.83
C PRO A 62 -30.56 24.22 8.33
N GLY A 63 -30.50 25.18 7.40
CA GLY A 63 -30.39 26.61 7.72
C GLY A 63 -28.99 27.08 8.14
N MET A 64 -27.97 26.21 8.18
CA MET A 64 -26.59 26.64 8.44
C MET A 64 -26.05 27.56 7.34
N VAL A 65 -25.62 28.76 7.72
CA VAL A 65 -24.85 29.66 6.85
C VAL A 65 -23.37 29.47 7.16
N VAL A 66 -22.63 28.95 6.17
CA VAL A 66 -21.23 28.55 6.30
C VAL A 66 -20.36 29.33 5.32
N HIS A 67 -19.29 29.92 5.84
CA HIS A 67 -18.23 30.61 5.09
C HIS A 67 -16.94 29.78 5.18
N THR A 68 -16.46 29.26 4.04
CA THR A 68 -15.32 28.33 4.01
C THR A 68 -13.96 29.02 3.88
N ASP A 69 -13.96 30.28 3.47
CA ASP A 69 -12.77 31.12 3.32
C ASP A 69 -13.08 32.55 3.76
N THR A 70 -12.48 32.95 4.88
CA THR A 70 -12.46 34.33 5.38
C THR A 70 -11.02 34.71 5.67
N LYS A 71 -10.70 36.00 5.78
CA LYS A 71 -9.34 36.45 6.12
C LYS A 71 -8.84 35.78 7.40
N GLU A 72 -9.68 35.73 8.44
CA GLU A 72 -9.36 35.12 9.72
C GLU A 72 -9.05 33.61 9.58
N ILE A 73 -9.90 32.85 8.88
CA ILE A 73 -9.69 31.40 8.65
C ILE A 73 -8.41 31.17 7.85
N ARG A 74 -8.17 31.99 6.81
CA ARG A 74 -6.98 31.89 5.98
C ARG A 74 -5.70 32.14 6.80
N ASP A 75 -5.71 33.17 7.65
CA ASP A 75 -4.59 33.49 8.54
C ASP A 75 -4.34 32.35 9.55
N MET A 76 -5.39 31.79 10.15
CA MET A 76 -5.30 30.65 11.07
C MET A 76 -4.67 29.42 10.39
N ARG A 77 -5.18 29.03 9.21
CA ARG A 77 -4.63 27.89 8.44
C ARG A 77 -3.16 28.12 8.10
N LYS A 78 -2.81 29.33 7.68
CA LYS A 78 -1.43 29.70 7.33
C LYS A 78 -0.50 29.59 8.54
N ILE A 79 -0.92 30.11 9.70
CA ILE A 79 -0.17 29.99 10.96
C ILE A 79 0.03 28.52 11.34
N SER A 80 -1.03 27.70 11.29
CA SER A 80 -0.93 26.26 11.60
C SER A 80 0.08 25.55 10.71
N VAL A 81 0.08 25.81 9.40
CA VAL A 81 1.03 25.21 8.47
C VAL A 81 2.45 25.72 8.70
N GLU A 82 2.65 27.01 8.95
CA GLU A 82 3.98 27.55 9.29
C GLU A 82 4.54 26.92 10.58
N LEU A 83 3.72 26.70 11.60
CA LEU A 83 4.14 26.02 12.84
C LEU A 83 4.53 24.55 12.62
N LEU A 84 3.79 23.84 11.76
CA LEU A 84 4.15 22.48 11.35
C LEU A 84 5.47 22.49 10.60
N LEU A 85 5.63 23.38 9.61
CA LEU A 85 6.86 23.50 8.82
C LEU A 85 8.08 23.91 9.65
N ALA A 86 7.88 24.71 10.71
CA ALA A 86 8.95 25.10 11.63
C ALA A 86 9.58 23.90 12.36
N ASN A 87 8.81 22.84 12.62
CA ASN A 87 9.26 21.63 13.31
C ASN A 87 9.35 20.40 12.38
N HIS A 88 9.30 20.61 11.06
CA HIS A 88 9.36 19.57 10.04
C HIS A 88 10.68 19.64 9.29
N SER A 89 11.29 18.49 9.02
CA SER A 89 12.47 18.41 8.14
C SER A 89 12.06 18.69 6.69
N ARG A 90 12.57 19.80 6.13
CA ARG A 90 12.18 20.36 4.84
C ARG A 90 13.06 19.92 3.66
N GLU A 91 13.72 18.77 3.78
CA GLU A 91 14.52 18.14 2.73
C GLU A 91 13.62 17.52 1.64
N CYS A 92 12.81 18.34 0.98
CA CYS A 92 11.82 17.89 -0.01
C CYS A 92 12.45 17.22 -1.25
N PRO A 93 13.54 17.71 -1.85
CA PRO A 93 14.10 17.12 -3.07
C PRO A 93 14.52 15.66 -2.93
N THR A 94 14.99 15.26 -1.74
CA THR A 94 15.43 13.89 -1.43
C THR A 94 14.33 13.04 -0.77
N CYS A 95 13.15 13.63 -0.50
CA CYS A 95 12.08 12.98 0.23
C CYS A 95 11.38 11.90 -0.60
N ALA A 96 11.08 10.77 0.05
CA ALA A 96 10.28 9.70 -0.53
C ALA A 96 8.81 10.09 -0.83
N ARG A 97 8.37 11.29 -0.45
CA ARG A 97 7.05 11.86 -0.78
C ARG A 97 7.13 13.13 -1.62
N ASN A 98 8.28 13.39 -2.25
CA ASN A 98 8.39 14.49 -3.19
C ASN A 98 7.31 14.37 -4.29
N GLU A 99 6.78 15.50 -4.74
CA GLU A 99 5.71 15.66 -5.75
C GLU A 99 4.32 15.13 -5.34
N ASN A 100 4.20 14.41 -4.22
CA ASN A 100 2.91 13.89 -3.71
C ASN A 100 2.72 14.12 -2.20
N CYS A 101 3.40 15.11 -1.63
CA CYS A 101 3.27 15.48 -0.22
C CYS A 101 2.11 16.45 0.01
N THR A 102 1.15 16.08 0.86
CA THR A 102 -0.01 16.92 1.19
C THR A 102 0.42 18.20 1.93
N LEU A 103 1.43 18.14 2.80
CA LEU A 103 1.94 19.31 3.51
C LEU A 103 2.54 20.34 2.53
N GLN A 104 3.33 19.87 1.57
CA GLN A 104 3.90 20.71 0.52
C GLN A 104 2.80 21.39 -0.30
N ARG A 105 1.80 20.62 -0.74
CA ARG A 105 0.65 21.12 -1.51
C ARG A 105 -0.13 22.20 -0.75
N ILE A 106 -0.48 21.93 0.51
CA ILE A 106 -1.26 22.87 1.33
C ILE A 106 -0.45 24.14 1.62
N ALA A 107 0.84 24.02 1.94
CA ALA A 107 1.71 25.18 2.15
C ALA A 107 1.76 26.09 0.91
N TYR A 108 1.89 25.49 -0.27
CA TYR A 108 1.86 26.20 -1.55
C TYR A 108 0.50 26.88 -1.78
N GLN A 109 -0.63 26.17 -1.60
CA GLN A 109 -1.98 26.72 -1.79
C GLN A 109 -2.30 27.90 -0.86
N LEU A 110 -1.76 27.89 0.36
CA LEU A 110 -1.93 28.98 1.32
C LEU A 110 -0.96 30.15 1.09
N GLY A 111 -0.01 30.02 0.16
CA GLY A 111 1.01 31.05 -0.10
C GLY A 111 1.98 31.22 1.07
N VAL A 112 2.41 30.12 1.68
CA VAL A 112 3.51 30.12 2.64
C VAL A 112 4.82 30.25 1.87
N GLN A 113 5.46 31.41 1.98
CA GLN A 113 6.76 31.71 1.36
C GLN A 113 7.88 31.68 2.40
N ASP A 114 7.60 32.23 3.58
CA ASP A 114 8.53 32.28 4.71
C ASP A 114 7.89 31.67 5.95
N ILE A 115 8.72 31.06 6.79
CA ILE A 115 8.31 30.49 8.08
C ILE A 115 8.76 31.45 9.18
N ARG A 116 7.79 32.10 9.83
CA ARG A 116 8.07 33.13 10.86
C ARG A 116 8.52 32.54 12.21
N TYR A 117 8.35 31.24 12.40
CA TYR A 117 8.59 30.55 13.67
C TYR A 117 9.89 29.75 13.63
N LYS A 118 10.63 29.77 14.74
CA LYS A 118 11.83 28.93 14.92
C LYS A 118 11.44 27.51 15.30
N SER A 119 12.22 26.52 14.86
CA SER A 119 12.09 25.16 15.38
C SER A 119 12.36 25.13 16.87
N VAL A 120 11.54 24.41 17.61
CA VAL A 120 11.77 24.08 19.03
C VAL A 120 12.07 22.59 19.21
N LYS A 121 11.97 21.80 18.13
CA LYS A 121 12.15 20.36 18.14
C LYS A 121 13.60 19.99 17.78
N LYS A 122 14.16 19.02 18.50
CA LYS A 122 15.40 18.35 18.12
C LYS A 122 15.09 17.18 17.19
N ASP A 123 16.00 16.89 16.27
CA ASP A 123 15.83 15.75 15.37
C ASP A 123 15.86 14.43 16.15
N ASP A 124 14.86 13.60 15.88
CA ASP A 124 14.77 12.22 16.34
C ASP A 124 15.51 11.30 15.35
N PRO A 125 16.09 10.18 15.81
CA PRO A 125 16.66 9.18 14.92
C PRO A 125 15.63 8.61 13.93
N ILE A 126 16.07 8.42 12.69
CA ILE A 126 15.28 7.74 11.66
C ILE A 126 15.35 6.23 11.90
N ASP A 127 14.19 5.58 11.84
CA ASP A 127 14.04 4.15 12.10
C ASP A 127 14.02 3.35 10.80
N PHE A 128 15.09 2.58 10.58
CA PHE A 128 15.30 1.68 9.45
C PHE A 128 15.16 0.19 9.82
N SER A 129 14.71 -0.11 11.04
CA SER A 129 14.69 -1.47 11.60
C SER A 129 13.73 -2.41 10.87
N SER A 130 12.62 -1.88 10.32
CA SER A 130 11.67 -2.70 9.58
C SER A 130 12.25 -3.08 8.20
N PRO A 131 12.05 -4.33 7.75
CA PRO A 131 12.38 -4.74 6.40
C PRO A 131 11.45 -4.13 5.34
N SER A 132 10.31 -3.58 5.76
CA SER A 132 9.22 -3.16 4.86
C SER A 132 8.99 -1.64 4.85
N LEU A 133 9.28 -0.97 5.97
CA LEU A 133 8.95 0.44 6.19
C LEU A 133 10.16 1.21 6.75
N VAL A 134 10.19 2.51 6.47
CA VAL A 134 11.11 3.47 7.09
C VAL A 134 10.26 4.54 7.77
N ARG A 135 10.61 4.87 9.02
CA ARG A 135 9.93 5.91 9.80
C ARG A 135 10.88 7.05 10.10
N ASP A 136 10.51 8.25 9.66
CA ASP A 136 11.22 9.50 9.91
C ASP A 136 10.31 10.41 10.76
N PRO A 137 10.47 10.40 12.11
CA PRO A 137 9.64 11.20 13.01
C PRO A 137 9.77 12.72 12.77
N ASN A 138 10.84 13.16 12.10
CA ASN A 138 11.10 14.57 11.78
C ASN A 138 10.21 15.08 10.64
N LYS A 139 9.53 14.18 9.93
CA LYS A 139 8.55 14.53 8.89
C LYS A 139 7.10 14.33 9.36
N CYS A 140 6.88 13.97 10.62
CA CYS A 140 5.54 13.74 11.16
C CYS A 140 4.81 15.07 11.43
N VAL A 141 3.54 15.16 11.04
CA VAL A 141 2.65 16.29 11.34
C VAL A 141 1.60 15.96 12.40
N LEU A 142 1.76 14.82 13.09
CA LEU A 142 0.87 14.35 14.16
C LEU A 142 -0.60 14.28 13.73
N CYS A 143 -0.86 13.88 12.50
CA CYS A 143 -2.23 13.78 11.96
C CYS A 143 -3.02 12.61 12.54
N GLY A 144 -2.37 11.58 13.09
CA GLY A 144 -3.06 10.43 13.69
C GLY A 144 -3.58 9.37 12.71
N ASP A 145 -3.70 9.65 11.41
CA ASP A 145 -4.22 8.68 10.43
C ASP A 145 -3.48 7.34 10.47
N CYS A 146 -2.16 7.36 10.63
CA CYS A 146 -1.34 6.16 10.75
C CYS A 146 -1.60 5.34 12.03
N VAL A 147 -1.97 6.00 13.12
CA VAL A 147 -2.35 5.36 14.38
C VAL A 147 -3.73 4.74 14.23
N CYS A 148 -4.72 5.55 13.80
CA CYS A 148 -6.10 5.12 13.59
C CYS A 148 -6.20 3.93 12.63
N VAL A 149 -5.52 3.96 11.47
CA VAL A 149 -5.57 2.81 10.55
C VAL A 149 -4.91 1.56 11.13
N CYS A 150 -3.87 1.71 11.94
CA CYS A 150 -3.16 0.59 12.53
C CYS A 150 -3.96 -0.09 13.66
N SER A 151 -4.74 0.68 14.43
CA SER A 151 -5.60 0.16 15.50
C SER A 151 -7.00 -0.21 15.00
N GLU A 152 -7.70 0.69 14.33
CA GLU A 152 -9.13 0.54 13.98
C GLU A 152 -9.35 -0.39 12.80
N ILE A 153 -8.49 -0.33 11.77
CA ILE A 153 -8.67 -1.12 10.54
C ILE A 153 -7.86 -2.41 10.59
N GLN A 154 -6.60 -2.34 11.04
CA GLN A 154 -5.73 -3.52 11.09
C GLN A 154 -5.82 -4.30 12.40
N GLY A 155 -6.31 -3.70 13.49
CA GLY A 155 -6.41 -4.36 14.80
C GLY A 155 -5.07 -4.62 15.49
N ILE A 156 -3.98 -3.95 15.07
CA ILE A 156 -2.61 -4.21 15.55
C ILE A 156 -2.19 -3.22 16.65
N GLY A 157 -2.37 -1.92 16.39
CA GLY A 157 -1.91 -0.87 17.31
C GLY A 157 -0.39 -0.82 17.51
N ALA A 158 0.41 -1.18 16.49
CA ALA A 158 1.88 -1.20 16.59
C ALA A 158 2.53 0.18 16.81
N ILE A 159 1.79 1.26 16.56
CA ILE A 159 2.21 2.64 16.78
C ILE A 159 1.07 3.43 17.42
N ASP A 160 1.39 4.32 18.34
CA ASP A 160 0.43 5.20 19.01
C ASP A 160 1.07 6.55 19.36
N PHE A 161 0.26 7.50 19.82
CA PHE A 161 0.72 8.74 20.42
C PHE A 161 1.41 8.46 21.76
N SER A 162 2.59 9.04 21.91
CA SER A 162 3.35 9.06 23.16
C SER A 162 3.68 10.50 23.54
N ASN A 163 3.91 10.72 24.84
CA ASN A 163 4.15 12.04 25.44
C ASN A 163 2.98 13.03 25.24
N ARG A 164 3.20 14.31 25.56
CA ARG A 164 2.20 15.40 25.49
C ARG A 164 2.84 16.73 25.11
N GLY A 165 2.00 17.68 24.70
CA GLY A 165 2.43 19.05 24.36
C GLY A 165 3.46 19.06 23.23
N SER A 166 4.51 19.86 23.35
CA SER A 166 5.59 19.95 22.36
C SER A 166 6.42 18.66 22.21
N ASN A 167 6.32 17.72 23.16
CA ASN A 167 7.03 16.44 23.13
C ASN A 167 6.19 15.31 22.51
N ALA A 168 4.94 15.58 22.12
CA ALA A 168 4.05 14.59 21.52
C ALA A 168 4.65 13.99 20.25
N ARG A 169 4.59 12.67 20.13
CA ARG A 169 5.12 11.95 18.96
C ARG A 169 4.37 10.64 18.73
N VAL A 170 4.27 10.22 17.48
CA VAL A 170 3.82 8.86 17.13
C VAL A 170 5.00 7.91 17.27
N ALA A 171 4.89 6.89 18.12
CA ALA A 171 5.96 5.93 18.38
C ALA A 171 5.42 4.51 18.63
N PRO A 172 6.23 3.47 18.33
CA PRO A 172 5.99 2.14 18.86
C PRO A 172 6.03 2.10 20.39
N ALA A 173 5.50 1.01 20.96
CA ALA A 173 5.47 0.78 22.40
C ALA A 173 6.84 0.99 23.04
N PHE A 174 6.86 1.68 24.20
CA PHE A 174 8.06 1.96 24.99
C PHE A 174 9.21 2.67 24.23
N GLY A 175 8.93 3.30 23.09
CA GLY A 175 9.95 3.95 22.26
C GLY A 175 10.84 2.97 21.50
N ALA A 176 10.43 1.71 21.37
CA ALA A 176 11.10 0.71 20.55
C ALA A 176 11.13 1.11 19.06
N SER A 177 11.94 0.40 18.28
CA SER A 177 11.93 0.50 16.83
C SER A 177 10.78 -0.31 16.24
N LEU A 178 10.32 0.03 15.04
CA LEU A 178 9.18 -0.62 14.40
C LEU A 178 9.43 -2.11 14.12
N GLY A 179 10.68 -2.49 13.86
CA GLY A 179 11.10 -3.87 13.68
C GLY A 179 11.19 -4.67 14.98
N ALA A 180 11.13 -4.02 16.14
CA ALA A 180 11.21 -4.64 17.47
C ALA A 180 9.84 -4.75 18.18
N VAL A 181 8.74 -4.41 17.48
CA VAL A 181 7.37 -4.57 17.97
C VAL A 181 6.56 -5.48 17.05
N GLU A 182 5.34 -5.80 17.43
CA GLU A 182 4.39 -6.69 16.77
C GLU A 182 3.79 -6.10 15.48
N CYS A 183 4.57 -5.33 14.71
CA CYS A 183 4.18 -4.81 13.42
C CYS A 183 4.11 -5.94 12.37
N VAL A 184 2.95 -6.10 11.73
CA VAL A 184 2.73 -7.09 10.66
C VAL A 184 3.23 -6.64 9.28
N ASN A 185 3.91 -5.49 9.18
CA ASN A 185 4.50 -4.94 7.96
C ASN A 185 3.52 -4.60 6.80
N CYS A 186 2.21 -4.53 7.05
CA CYS A 186 1.19 -4.33 6.00
C CYS A 186 1.29 -2.98 5.26
N GLY A 187 1.90 -1.98 5.89
CA GLY A 187 2.16 -0.67 5.27
C GLY A 187 0.95 0.26 5.16
N GLN A 188 -0.19 -0.08 5.74
CA GLN A 188 -1.38 0.79 5.74
C GLN A 188 -1.10 2.16 6.38
N CYS A 189 -0.30 2.19 7.46
CA CYS A 189 0.17 3.42 8.07
C CYS A 189 0.99 4.31 7.12
N ALA A 190 1.77 3.71 6.21
CA ALA A 190 2.51 4.44 5.19
C ALA A 190 1.59 4.94 4.08
N ALA A 191 0.58 4.15 3.69
CA ALA A 191 -0.39 4.50 2.64
C ALA A 191 -1.15 5.78 2.99
N VAL A 192 -1.66 5.88 4.22
CA VAL A 192 -2.42 7.05 4.71
C VAL A 192 -1.55 8.23 5.15
N CYS A 193 -0.22 8.05 5.26
CA CYS A 193 0.65 9.13 5.73
C CYS A 193 0.67 10.31 4.74
N PRO A 194 0.26 11.53 5.15
CA PRO A 194 0.19 12.69 4.24
C PRO A 194 1.55 13.31 3.92
N THR A 195 2.62 12.85 4.58
CA THR A 195 3.98 13.35 4.47
C THR A 195 4.97 12.19 4.35
N GLY A 196 6.28 12.47 4.33
CA GLY A 196 7.34 11.46 4.32
C GLY A 196 7.65 10.81 5.66
N ALA A 197 6.74 10.85 6.64
CA ALA A 197 7.01 10.36 8.00
C ALA A 197 7.05 8.83 8.11
N ILE A 198 6.23 8.13 7.33
CA ILE A 198 6.28 6.67 7.20
C ILE A 198 6.15 6.34 5.72
N VAL A 199 7.13 5.64 5.18
CA VAL A 199 7.19 5.29 3.76
C VAL A 199 7.63 3.84 3.57
N PRO A 200 7.27 3.19 2.44
CA PRO A 200 7.89 1.94 2.05
C PRO A 200 9.42 2.05 2.01
N LYS A 201 10.10 1.03 2.53
CA LYS A 201 11.54 0.90 2.41
C LYS A 201 11.94 0.87 0.93
N GLN A 202 12.89 1.70 0.54
CA GLN A 202 13.26 1.90 -0.86
C GLN A 202 14.36 0.90 -1.25
N ASP A 203 14.06 0.03 -2.23
CA ASP A 203 14.99 -0.96 -2.80
C ASP A 203 15.33 -0.67 -4.27
N ARG A 204 14.88 0.48 -4.81
CA ARG A 204 15.13 0.89 -6.21
C ARG A 204 16.60 0.84 -6.61
N ASN A 205 17.50 1.29 -5.74
CA ASN A 205 18.94 1.30 -6.03
C ASN A 205 19.47 -0.12 -6.21
N ARG A 206 19.03 -1.08 -5.39
CA ARG A 206 19.41 -2.50 -5.54
C ARG A 206 18.97 -3.05 -6.89
N VAL A 207 17.82 -2.61 -7.40
CA VAL A 207 17.36 -3.00 -8.74
C VAL A 207 18.24 -2.38 -9.82
N TRP A 208 18.58 -1.10 -9.71
CA TRP A 208 19.50 -0.46 -10.66
C TRP A 208 20.89 -1.08 -10.65
N ASP A 209 21.44 -1.36 -9.46
CA ASP A 209 22.74 -2.03 -9.31
C ASP A 209 22.72 -3.39 -10.00
N ALA A 210 21.63 -4.17 -9.86
CA ALA A 210 21.48 -5.44 -10.55
C ALA A 210 21.32 -5.30 -12.07
N LEU A 211 20.55 -4.30 -12.54
CA LEU A 211 20.32 -4.06 -13.98
C LEU A 211 21.59 -3.56 -14.69
N TYR A 212 22.45 -2.82 -13.99
CA TYR A 212 23.71 -2.31 -14.55
C TYR A 212 24.89 -3.27 -14.39
N ASP A 213 24.74 -4.36 -13.63
CA ASP A 213 25.76 -5.40 -13.52
C ASP A 213 25.68 -6.34 -14.74
N PRO A 214 26.66 -6.32 -15.66
CA PRO A 214 26.64 -7.15 -16.86
C PRO A 214 26.80 -8.64 -16.56
N THR A 215 27.20 -9.01 -15.35
CA THR A 215 27.30 -10.42 -14.92
C THR A 215 25.96 -11.00 -14.50
N LYS A 216 24.94 -10.15 -14.28
CA LYS A 216 23.63 -10.57 -13.78
C LYS A 216 22.61 -10.70 -14.90
N THR A 217 21.77 -11.71 -14.78
CA THR A 217 20.54 -11.84 -15.55
C THR A 217 19.39 -11.43 -14.66
N VAL A 218 18.80 -10.25 -14.92
CA VAL A 218 17.71 -9.72 -14.10
C VAL A 218 16.37 -10.02 -14.76
N VAL A 219 15.50 -10.71 -14.03
CA VAL A 219 14.11 -10.97 -14.42
C VAL A 219 13.17 -10.35 -13.40
N VAL A 220 11.95 -10.05 -13.83
CA VAL A 220 10.94 -9.43 -12.96
C VAL A 220 9.61 -10.13 -13.03
N GLN A 221 8.95 -10.27 -11.89
CA GLN A 221 7.55 -10.71 -11.80
C GLN A 221 6.64 -9.55 -11.37
N VAL A 222 5.45 -9.47 -11.97
CA VAL A 222 4.48 -8.40 -11.72
C VAL A 222 3.23 -8.95 -11.05
N ALA A 223 2.92 -8.44 -9.85
CA ALA A 223 1.71 -8.82 -9.14
C ALA A 223 0.42 -8.36 -9.84
N PRO A 224 -0.71 -9.08 -9.66
CA PRO A 224 -1.96 -8.81 -10.36
C PRO A 224 -2.43 -7.35 -10.24
N ALA A 225 -2.48 -6.80 -9.02
CA ALA A 225 -3.01 -5.46 -8.78
C ALA A 225 -2.10 -4.31 -9.26
N VAL A 226 -0.82 -4.57 -9.56
CA VAL A 226 0.10 -3.54 -10.07
C VAL A 226 -0.40 -3.00 -11.40
N ARG A 227 -0.97 -3.87 -12.25
CA ARG A 227 -1.42 -3.50 -13.60
C ARG A 227 -2.58 -2.51 -13.63
N VAL A 228 -3.32 -2.36 -12.52
CA VAL A 228 -4.42 -1.40 -12.40
C VAL A 228 -4.04 -0.19 -11.55
N ALA A 229 -3.20 -0.38 -10.52
CA ALA A 229 -2.79 0.71 -9.63
C ALA A 229 -1.71 1.62 -10.22
N LEU A 230 -0.84 1.09 -11.09
CA LEU A 230 0.25 1.89 -11.66
C LEU A 230 -0.26 3.02 -12.55
N GLY A 231 -1.32 2.77 -13.33
CA GLY A 231 -1.84 3.73 -14.29
C GLY A 231 -2.25 5.06 -13.67
N GLU A 232 -2.79 5.04 -12.44
CA GLU A 232 -3.23 6.23 -11.71
C GLU A 232 -2.09 7.24 -11.50
N TYR A 233 -0.86 6.77 -11.29
CA TYR A 233 0.30 7.65 -11.16
C TYR A 233 0.68 8.38 -12.45
N PHE A 234 0.22 7.87 -13.59
CA PHE A 234 0.42 8.45 -14.92
C PHE A 234 -0.85 9.09 -15.47
N GLY A 235 -1.83 9.37 -14.60
CA GLY A 235 -3.08 10.06 -14.95
C GLY A 235 -4.13 9.18 -15.63
N ALA A 236 -3.95 7.86 -15.66
CA ALA A 236 -5.00 6.95 -16.10
C ALA A 236 -6.16 6.93 -15.09
N LYS A 237 -7.36 6.55 -15.54
CA LYS A 237 -8.51 6.44 -14.64
C LYS A 237 -8.34 5.24 -13.70
N PRO A 238 -8.84 5.30 -12.46
CA PRO A 238 -8.82 4.15 -11.56
C PRO A 238 -9.42 2.90 -12.22
N GLY A 239 -8.70 1.79 -12.13
CA GLY A 239 -9.10 0.50 -12.73
C GLY A 239 -8.69 0.28 -14.19
N GLU A 240 -8.09 1.27 -14.86
CA GLU A 240 -7.55 1.08 -16.22
C GLU A 240 -6.35 0.12 -16.20
N ASN A 241 -6.37 -0.89 -17.06
CA ASN A 241 -5.32 -1.91 -17.13
C ASN A 241 -4.16 -1.45 -18.01
N VAL A 242 -2.99 -1.23 -17.39
CA VAL A 242 -1.75 -0.79 -18.05
C VAL A 242 -0.70 -1.91 -18.15
N ALA A 243 -1.08 -3.19 -18.02
CA ALA A 243 -0.15 -4.32 -17.99
C ALA A 243 0.85 -4.31 -19.16
N GLY A 244 0.38 -4.26 -20.40
CA GLY A 244 1.28 -4.34 -21.55
C GLY A 244 2.21 -3.13 -21.68
N LYS A 245 1.75 -1.93 -21.29
CA LYS A 245 2.59 -0.72 -21.24
C LYS A 245 3.65 -0.82 -20.14
N LEU A 246 3.31 -1.41 -19.00
CA LEU A 246 4.27 -1.71 -17.94
C LEU A 246 5.32 -2.73 -18.42
N VAL A 247 4.93 -3.77 -19.14
CA VAL A 247 5.88 -4.74 -19.71
C VAL A 247 6.88 -4.05 -20.63
N ALA A 248 6.39 -3.21 -21.57
CA ALA A 248 7.24 -2.43 -22.46
C ALA A 248 8.21 -1.52 -21.67
N ALA A 249 7.71 -0.82 -20.65
CA ALA A 249 8.54 0.03 -19.79
C ALA A 249 9.64 -0.77 -19.06
N LEU A 250 9.33 -1.95 -18.53
CA LEU A 250 10.29 -2.81 -17.83
C LEU A 250 11.36 -3.36 -18.79
N LYS A 251 10.99 -3.73 -20.00
CA LYS A 251 11.98 -4.14 -21.02
C LYS A 251 12.91 -2.98 -21.40
N LEU A 252 12.36 -1.77 -21.57
CA LEU A 252 13.15 -0.55 -21.80
C LEU A 252 14.10 -0.23 -20.63
N MET A 253 13.73 -0.58 -19.40
CA MET A 253 14.59 -0.44 -18.21
C MET A 253 15.77 -1.43 -18.21
N GLY A 254 15.75 -2.48 -19.04
CA GLY A 254 16.81 -3.48 -19.12
C GLY A 254 16.49 -4.82 -18.46
N PHE A 255 15.26 -5.05 -18.00
CA PHE A 255 14.88 -6.40 -17.54
C PHE A 255 14.92 -7.39 -18.72
N LYS A 256 15.64 -8.50 -18.56
CA LYS A 256 15.80 -9.50 -19.62
C LYS A 256 14.48 -10.18 -19.97
N HIS A 257 13.69 -10.51 -18.94
CA HIS A 257 12.33 -11.03 -19.08
C HIS A 257 11.41 -10.47 -18.00
N VAL A 258 10.16 -10.27 -18.39
CA VAL A 258 9.06 -9.73 -17.58
C VAL A 258 7.95 -10.78 -17.53
N TYR A 259 7.68 -11.30 -16.33
CA TYR A 259 6.73 -12.38 -16.08
C TYR A 259 5.53 -11.90 -15.26
N ASP A 260 4.46 -12.70 -15.29
CA ASP A 260 3.22 -12.40 -14.57
C ASP A 260 3.11 -13.28 -13.32
N THR A 261 3.07 -12.67 -12.13
CA THR A 261 2.88 -13.42 -10.87
C THR A 261 1.54 -14.16 -10.86
N SER A 262 0.55 -13.74 -11.68
CA SER A 262 -0.70 -14.49 -11.83
C SER A 262 -0.48 -15.93 -12.30
N PHE A 263 0.60 -16.25 -13.03
CA PHE A 263 0.98 -17.64 -13.33
C PHE A 263 1.17 -18.46 -12.05
N SER A 264 1.98 -17.96 -11.12
CA SER A 264 2.19 -18.61 -9.83
C SER A 264 0.98 -18.53 -8.91
N ALA A 265 0.05 -17.60 -9.13
CA ALA A 265 -1.22 -17.58 -8.42
C ALA A 265 -2.11 -18.76 -8.82
N ASP A 266 -2.15 -19.11 -10.11
CA ASP A 266 -2.83 -20.33 -10.56
C ASP A 266 -2.21 -21.59 -9.93
N MET A 267 -0.87 -21.63 -9.81
CA MET A 267 -0.20 -22.74 -9.13
C MET A 267 -0.49 -22.78 -7.62
N THR A 268 -0.54 -21.62 -6.96
CA THR A 268 -0.98 -21.53 -5.57
C THR A 268 -2.38 -22.10 -5.41
N ILE A 269 -3.31 -21.81 -6.32
CA ILE A 269 -4.66 -22.40 -6.30
C ILE A 269 -4.61 -23.91 -6.48
N PHE A 270 -3.81 -24.42 -7.41
CA PHE A 270 -3.70 -25.86 -7.63
C PHE A 270 -3.29 -26.59 -6.35
N GLU A 271 -2.27 -26.10 -5.66
CA GLU A 271 -1.78 -26.68 -4.41
C GLU A 271 -2.76 -26.46 -3.24
N GLU A 272 -3.24 -25.23 -3.04
CA GLU A 272 -4.09 -24.85 -1.92
C GLU A 272 -5.48 -25.51 -1.99
N ALA A 273 -6.07 -25.59 -3.19
CA ALA A 273 -7.35 -26.29 -3.36
C ALA A 273 -7.19 -27.82 -3.28
N THR A 274 -6.05 -28.37 -3.70
CA THR A 274 -5.75 -29.81 -3.50
C THR A 274 -5.57 -30.12 -2.02
N GLU A 275 -4.87 -29.28 -1.27
CA GLU A 275 -4.74 -29.36 0.18
C GLU A 275 -6.11 -29.27 0.87
N LEU A 276 -6.99 -28.37 0.43
CA LEU A 276 -8.35 -28.28 0.97
C LEU A 276 -9.15 -29.57 0.76
N ILE A 277 -9.10 -30.14 -0.46
CA ILE A 277 -9.78 -31.40 -0.79
C ILE A 277 -9.24 -32.54 0.09
N ASP A 278 -7.92 -32.62 0.26
CA ASP A 278 -7.27 -33.62 1.09
C ASP A 278 -7.69 -33.50 2.57
N ARG A 279 -7.67 -32.28 3.13
CA ARG A 279 -8.13 -32.02 4.51
C ARG A 279 -9.59 -32.42 4.71
N ILE A 280 -10.47 -32.19 3.73
CA ILE A 280 -11.88 -32.60 3.81
C ILE A 280 -12.01 -34.12 3.74
N ALA A 281 -11.31 -34.78 2.82
CA ALA A 281 -11.43 -36.22 2.59
C ALA A 281 -10.83 -37.05 3.74
N ASN A 282 -9.72 -36.59 4.33
CA ASN A 282 -8.92 -37.35 5.29
C ASN A 282 -9.08 -36.88 6.75
N GLY A 283 -10.05 -36.00 7.04
CA GLY A 283 -10.28 -35.49 8.40
C GLY A 283 -9.15 -34.61 8.93
N GLY A 284 -8.53 -33.83 8.04
CA GLY A 284 -7.48 -32.87 8.37
C GLY A 284 -8.00 -31.64 9.14
N THR A 285 -7.08 -30.75 9.49
CA THR A 285 -7.40 -29.56 10.31
C THR A 285 -8.23 -28.53 9.53
N LEU A 286 -9.43 -28.26 10.04
CA LEU A 286 -10.40 -27.30 9.49
C LEU A 286 -10.86 -26.29 10.57
N PRO A 287 -11.19 -25.04 10.22
CA PRO A 287 -11.18 -24.45 8.87
C PRO A 287 -9.77 -24.28 8.31
N MET A 288 -9.61 -24.23 6.99
CA MET A 288 -8.33 -23.90 6.35
C MET A 288 -8.29 -22.40 6.03
N PHE A 289 -7.21 -21.72 6.41
CA PHE A 289 -6.96 -20.31 6.12
C PHE A 289 -5.93 -20.16 5.01
N THR A 290 -6.08 -19.13 4.19
CA THR A 290 -5.10 -18.84 3.13
C THR A 290 -3.76 -18.37 3.68
N SER A 291 -2.66 -18.69 2.99
CA SER A 291 -1.29 -18.34 3.40
C SER A 291 -0.63 -17.25 2.54
N CYS A 292 -1.29 -16.80 1.47
CA CYS A 292 -0.65 -15.95 0.45
C CYS A 292 -0.38 -14.49 0.89
N CYS A 293 -1.05 -14.02 1.95
CA CYS A 293 -0.87 -12.68 2.53
C CYS A 293 0.12 -12.73 3.71
N PRO A 294 1.35 -12.20 3.56
CA PRO A 294 2.35 -12.30 4.62
C PRO A 294 2.01 -11.49 5.88
N ALA A 295 1.25 -10.39 5.73
CA ALA A 295 0.78 -9.63 6.89
C ALA A 295 -0.24 -10.43 7.73
N TRP A 296 -1.12 -11.19 7.07
CA TRP A 296 -2.04 -12.12 7.72
C TRP A 296 -1.30 -13.27 8.40
N VAL A 297 -0.36 -13.91 7.70
CA VAL A 297 0.44 -15.00 8.30
C VAL A 297 1.18 -14.50 9.54
N LYS A 298 1.86 -13.35 9.45
CA LYS A 298 2.55 -12.76 10.59
C LYS A 298 1.60 -12.36 11.72
N PHE A 299 0.39 -11.88 11.39
CA PHE A 299 -0.65 -11.60 12.38
C PHE A 299 -1.06 -12.86 13.15
N ALA A 300 -1.37 -13.95 12.43
CA ALA A 300 -1.72 -15.22 13.03
C ALA A 300 -0.57 -15.79 13.88
N GLU A 301 0.67 -15.74 13.38
CA GLU A 301 1.86 -16.19 14.13
C GLU A 301 2.06 -15.46 15.47
N ILE A 302 1.70 -14.17 15.55
CA ILE A 302 1.89 -13.35 16.75
C ILE A 302 0.70 -13.45 17.70
N TYR A 303 -0.52 -13.28 17.16
CA TYR A 303 -1.72 -13.05 17.98
C TYR A 303 -2.61 -14.28 18.12
N PHE A 304 -2.51 -15.24 17.20
CA PHE A 304 -3.32 -16.47 17.20
C PHE A 304 -2.46 -17.70 16.83
N PRO A 305 -1.42 -18.05 17.61
CA PRO A 305 -0.51 -19.15 17.27
C PRO A 305 -1.24 -20.50 17.10
N GLU A 306 -2.37 -20.68 17.76
CA GLU A 306 -3.26 -21.83 17.62
C GLU A 306 -3.86 -21.97 16.21
N MET A 307 -3.90 -20.89 15.41
CA MET A 307 -4.35 -20.92 14.01
C MET A 307 -3.27 -21.40 13.05
N ILE A 308 -2.00 -21.52 13.46
CA ILE A 308 -0.91 -21.93 12.55
C ILE A 308 -1.21 -23.26 11.82
N PRO A 309 -1.70 -24.33 12.49
CA PRO A 309 -2.07 -25.59 11.80
C PRO A 309 -3.22 -25.44 10.80
N HIS A 310 -4.04 -24.40 10.95
CA HIS A 310 -5.15 -24.09 10.06
C HIS A 310 -4.70 -23.34 8.79
N ILE A 311 -3.52 -22.72 8.79
CA ILE A 311 -2.99 -22.00 7.62
C ILE A 311 -2.55 -23.01 6.56
N SER A 312 -2.86 -22.73 5.29
CA SER A 312 -2.41 -23.52 4.15
C SER A 312 -0.88 -23.64 4.15
N SER A 313 -0.38 -24.83 3.87
CA SER A 313 1.06 -25.09 3.71
C SER A 313 1.62 -24.50 2.41
N CYS A 314 0.75 -24.06 1.50
CA CYS A 314 1.12 -23.52 0.20
C CYS A 314 1.98 -22.25 0.33
N ARG A 315 2.93 -22.07 -0.58
CA ARG A 315 3.71 -20.84 -0.70
C ARG A 315 2.85 -19.73 -1.33
N SER A 316 3.10 -18.49 -0.98
CA SER A 316 2.47 -17.37 -1.69
C SER A 316 2.90 -17.34 -3.15
N PRO A 317 2.12 -16.71 -4.06
CA PRO A 317 2.48 -16.61 -5.47
C PRO A 317 3.87 -16.03 -5.69
N GLN A 318 4.24 -14.97 -4.96
CA GLN A 318 5.58 -14.38 -5.02
C GLN A 318 6.69 -15.40 -4.72
N ALA A 319 6.55 -16.13 -3.61
CA ALA A 319 7.57 -17.07 -3.15
C ALA A 319 7.62 -18.32 -4.04
N MET A 320 6.46 -18.79 -4.50
CA MET A 320 6.34 -19.90 -5.44
C MET A 320 6.99 -19.54 -6.77
N PHE A 321 6.73 -18.35 -7.32
CA PHE A 321 7.39 -17.86 -8.52
C PHE A 321 8.91 -17.84 -8.36
N GLY A 322 9.43 -17.27 -7.26
CA GLY A 322 10.88 -17.21 -7.02
C GLY A 322 11.53 -18.61 -7.09
N SER A 323 10.89 -19.57 -6.43
CA SER A 323 11.34 -20.96 -6.37
C SER A 323 11.41 -21.62 -7.76
N ILE A 324 10.39 -21.40 -8.58
CA ILE A 324 10.30 -21.94 -9.94
C ILE A 324 11.29 -21.23 -10.85
N ALA A 325 11.33 -19.89 -10.78
CA ALA A 325 12.21 -19.06 -11.58
C ALA A 325 13.68 -19.46 -11.38
N LYS A 326 14.13 -19.58 -10.13
CA LYS A 326 15.52 -19.97 -9.83
C LYS A 326 15.83 -21.43 -10.18
N LYS A 327 14.82 -22.28 -10.35
CA LYS A 327 14.98 -23.67 -10.78
C LYS A 327 15.04 -23.80 -12.31
N VAL A 328 14.15 -23.12 -13.02
CA VAL A 328 13.90 -23.35 -14.46
C VAL A 328 14.61 -22.34 -15.35
N LEU A 329 14.66 -21.06 -14.96
CA LEU A 329 15.21 -20.00 -15.81
C LEU A 329 16.73 -20.06 -16.02
N PRO A 330 17.58 -20.53 -15.10
CA PRO A 330 19.02 -20.59 -15.36
C PRO A 330 19.36 -21.38 -16.63
N GLU A 331 18.72 -22.54 -16.82
CA GLU A 331 18.88 -23.37 -18.02
C GLU A 331 18.31 -22.66 -19.26
N GLN A 332 17.09 -22.12 -19.17
CA GLN A 332 16.43 -21.46 -20.31
C GLN A 332 17.15 -20.18 -20.77
N LEU A 333 17.75 -19.44 -19.85
CA LEU A 333 18.39 -18.15 -20.11
C LEU A 333 19.90 -18.25 -20.30
N GLY A 334 20.47 -19.46 -20.20
CA GLY A 334 21.89 -19.72 -20.32
C GLY A 334 22.72 -19.00 -19.27
N CYS A 335 22.20 -18.88 -18.03
CA CYS A 335 22.91 -18.22 -16.93
C CYS A 335 23.04 -19.17 -15.73
N LYS A 336 23.95 -18.86 -14.80
CA LYS A 336 24.00 -19.60 -13.53
C LYS A 336 22.86 -19.16 -12.62
N ARG A 337 22.39 -20.07 -11.76
CA ARG A 337 21.39 -19.77 -10.72
C ARG A 337 21.81 -18.60 -9.82
N GLU A 338 23.11 -18.47 -9.57
CA GLU A 338 23.71 -17.41 -8.76
C GLU A 338 23.74 -16.02 -9.41
N ASP A 339 23.65 -15.99 -10.74
CA ASP A 339 23.69 -14.77 -11.53
C ASP A 339 22.29 -14.33 -11.94
N LEU A 340 21.29 -15.19 -11.77
CA LEU A 340 19.88 -14.83 -11.92
C LEU A 340 19.41 -13.99 -10.73
N VAL A 341 18.95 -12.76 -10.98
CA VAL A 341 18.31 -11.89 -9.99
C VAL A 341 16.82 -11.83 -10.29
N VAL A 342 16.00 -12.24 -9.32
CA VAL A 342 14.54 -12.24 -9.40
C VAL A 342 14.01 -11.03 -8.63
N VAL A 343 13.48 -10.07 -9.38
CA VAL A 343 12.81 -8.87 -8.83
C VAL A 343 11.31 -9.09 -8.80
N SER A 344 10.64 -8.63 -7.74
CA SER A 344 9.18 -8.71 -7.62
C SER A 344 8.58 -7.33 -7.47
N ILE A 345 7.59 -7.01 -8.32
CA ILE A 345 6.83 -5.77 -8.23
C ILE A 345 5.50 -6.06 -7.53
N MET A 346 5.32 -5.49 -6.35
CA MET A 346 4.21 -5.83 -5.45
C MET A 346 3.44 -4.59 -5.00
N PRO A 347 2.11 -4.65 -4.85
CA PRO A 347 1.31 -3.57 -4.25
C PRO A 347 1.42 -3.55 -2.71
N CYS A 348 2.34 -4.31 -2.12
CA CYS A 348 2.37 -4.61 -0.68
C CYS A 348 3.79 -4.48 -0.14
N THR A 349 3.95 -3.81 1.00
CA THR A 349 5.24 -3.68 1.70
C THR A 349 5.63 -4.95 2.43
N ALA A 350 4.66 -5.70 2.98
CA ALA A 350 4.93 -6.95 3.71
C ALA A 350 5.56 -8.04 2.82
N LYS A 351 5.43 -7.94 1.49
CA LYS A 351 6.14 -8.80 0.55
C LYS A 351 7.67 -8.63 0.60
N LYS A 352 8.18 -7.45 1.01
CA LYS A 352 9.61 -7.24 1.29
C LYS A 352 10.08 -8.03 2.50
N PHE A 353 9.24 -8.13 3.55
CA PHE A 353 9.49 -9.00 4.71
C PHE A 353 9.45 -10.47 4.30
N GLU A 354 8.43 -10.87 3.55
CA GLU A 354 8.28 -12.27 3.12
C GLU A 354 9.50 -12.78 2.36
N ALA A 355 10.03 -12.01 1.41
CA ALA A 355 11.20 -12.38 0.62
C ALA A 355 12.50 -12.57 1.45
N GLN A 356 12.52 -12.11 2.71
CA GLN A 356 13.67 -12.25 3.61
C GLN A 356 13.52 -13.42 4.59
N LEU A 357 12.37 -14.12 4.57
CA LEU A 357 12.13 -15.22 5.50
C LEU A 357 13.12 -16.38 5.25
N PRO A 358 13.72 -16.97 6.31
CA PRO A 358 14.70 -18.06 6.17
C PRO A 358 14.18 -19.25 5.35
N LYS A 359 12.88 -19.55 5.39
CA LYS A 359 12.25 -20.65 4.63
C LYS A 359 12.26 -20.46 3.11
N PHE A 360 12.55 -19.24 2.63
CA PHE A 360 12.71 -18.93 1.21
C PHE A 360 14.18 -18.70 0.84
N ASN A 361 15.09 -19.17 1.68
CA ASN A 361 16.51 -19.24 1.40
C ASN A 361 16.90 -20.68 1.02
N VAL A 362 17.54 -20.84 -0.12
CA VAL A 362 18.08 -22.13 -0.59
C VAL A 362 19.55 -21.91 -0.94
N ASP A 363 20.43 -22.72 -0.36
CA ASP A 363 21.89 -22.64 -0.53
C ASP A 363 22.48 -21.25 -0.23
N GLY A 364 21.96 -20.59 0.82
CA GLY A 364 22.42 -19.27 1.25
C GLY A 364 21.84 -18.10 0.44
N LYS A 365 21.01 -18.35 -0.59
CA LYS A 365 20.42 -17.31 -1.45
C LYS A 365 18.90 -17.29 -1.36
N GLN A 366 18.33 -16.08 -1.35
CA GLN A 366 16.89 -15.92 -1.36
C GLN A 366 16.30 -16.30 -2.72
N GLU A 367 15.13 -16.92 -2.73
CA GLU A 367 14.39 -17.27 -3.96
C GLU A 367 13.86 -16.02 -4.68
N VAL A 368 13.61 -14.94 -3.93
CA VAL A 368 13.29 -13.60 -4.45
C VAL A 368 14.31 -12.63 -3.89
N ASP A 369 15.13 -12.03 -4.75
CA ASP A 369 16.28 -11.22 -4.33
C ASP A 369 15.86 -9.80 -3.91
N ILE A 370 14.94 -9.20 -4.66
CA ILE A 370 14.53 -7.81 -4.47
C ILE A 370 13.01 -7.68 -4.65
N VAL A 371 12.36 -6.95 -3.76
CA VAL A 371 10.94 -6.61 -3.86
C VAL A 371 10.81 -5.10 -3.91
N VAL A 372 10.10 -4.58 -4.90
CA VAL A 372 9.80 -3.16 -5.06
C VAL A 372 8.29 -2.94 -5.12
N THR A 373 7.83 -1.81 -4.58
CA THR A 373 6.43 -1.44 -4.59
C THR A 373 6.00 -0.79 -5.91
N THR A 374 4.69 -0.71 -6.18
CA THR A 374 4.14 0.06 -7.32
C THR A 374 4.68 1.49 -7.35
N SER A 375 4.77 2.15 -6.19
CA SER A 375 5.32 3.52 -6.08
C SER A 375 6.81 3.60 -6.39
N GLU A 376 7.57 2.53 -6.09
CA GLU A 376 9.00 2.49 -6.40
C GLU A 376 9.21 2.32 -7.90
N VAL A 377 8.45 1.42 -8.54
CA VAL A 377 8.52 1.20 -9.99
C VAL A 377 8.09 2.44 -10.76
N GLN A 378 7.03 3.12 -10.32
CA GLN A 378 6.62 4.40 -10.87
C GLN A 378 7.77 5.42 -10.91
N ARG A 379 8.54 5.52 -9.83
CA ARG A 379 9.70 6.42 -9.77
C ARG A 379 10.85 5.98 -10.67
N MET A 380 11.03 4.67 -10.83
CA MET A 380 12.03 4.14 -11.74
C MET A 380 11.67 4.48 -13.20
N ILE A 381 10.41 4.31 -13.59
CA ILE A 381 9.88 4.70 -14.90
C ILE A 381 10.09 6.21 -15.12
N ASN A 382 9.71 7.05 -14.15
CA ASN A 382 9.93 8.49 -14.22
C ASN A 382 11.41 8.86 -14.35
N SER A 383 12.31 8.16 -13.64
CA SER A 383 13.74 8.47 -13.67
C SER A 383 14.40 8.20 -15.03
N LEU A 384 13.83 7.32 -15.85
CA LEU A 384 14.26 7.12 -17.25
C LEU A 384 13.57 8.08 -18.24
N GLY A 385 12.64 8.93 -17.77
CA GLY A 385 11.83 9.78 -18.65
C GLY A 385 10.85 8.99 -19.53
N ILE A 386 10.52 7.75 -19.16
CA ILE A 386 9.58 6.92 -19.93
C ILE A 386 8.17 7.48 -19.79
N LYS A 387 7.57 7.84 -20.92
CA LYS A 387 6.17 8.23 -21.00
C LYS A 387 5.29 6.99 -21.16
N LEU A 388 4.87 6.41 -20.04
CA LEU A 388 4.13 5.15 -20.01
C LEU A 388 2.92 5.14 -20.96
N ASN A 389 2.17 6.24 -21.02
CA ASN A 389 0.96 6.33 -21.83
C ASN A 389 1.20 6.29 -23.34
N GLU A 390 2.40 6.65 -23.80
CA GLU A 390 2.81 6.68 -25.21
C GLU A 390 3.42 5.35 -25.67
N LEU A 391 3.72 4.42 -24.75
CA LEU A 391 4.30 3.12 -25.10
C LEU A 391 3.29 2.21 -25.80
N GLN A 392 3.79 1.46 -26.78
CA GLN A 392 3.05 0.35 -27.36
C GLN A 392 3.02 -0.82 -26.36
N PRO A 393 1.86 -1.45 -26.12
CA PRO A 393 1.77 -2.58 -25.20
C PRO A 393 2.60 -3.78 -25.69
N GLU A 394 3.31 -4.43 -24.77
CA GLU A 394 4.00 -5.70 -25.02
C GLU A 394 3.43 -6.84 -24.17
N ALA A 395 3.60 -8.08 -24.63
CA ALA A 395 3.19 -9.26 -23.89
C ALA A 395 4.25 -9.68 -22.86
N PHE A 396 3.78 -10.25 -21.75
CA PHE A 396 4.64 -10.94 -20.79
C PHE A 396 5.39 -12.10 -21.46
N ASP A 397 6.58 -12.40 -20.96
CA ASP A 397 7.44 -13.45 -21.45
C ASP A 397 6.92 -14.85 -21.06
N MET A 398 7.00 -15.80 -21.99
CA MET A 398 6.56 -17.19 -21.77
C MET A 398 7.70 -18.07 -21.23
N PRO A 399 7.40 -19.14 -20.47
CA PRO A 399 6.06 -19.68 -20.18
C PRO A 399 5.34 -19.03 -18.99
N MET A 400 6.05 -18.32 -18.11
CA MET A 400 5.49 -17.78 -16.86
C MET A 400 4.77 -16.43 -17.03
N GLY A 401 4.42 -16.07 -18.27
CA GLY A 401 3.60 -14.92 -18.61
C GLY A 401 2.13 -15.28 -18.86
N PHE A 402 1.80 -16.57 -18.91
CA PHE A 402 0.43 -17.05 -19.04
C PHE A 402 -0.29 -17.08 -17.69
N ALA A 403 -1.52 -16.60 -17.66
CA ALA A 403 -2.36 -16.63 -16.46
C ALA A 403 -3.82 -16.90 -16.83
N THR A 404 -4.52 -17.63 -15.97
CA THR A 404 -5.97 -17.81 -16.08
C THR A 404 -6.72 -16.63 -15.45
N GLY A 405 -8.03 -16.54 -15.71
CA GLY A 405 -8.90 -15.61 -15.01
C GLY A 405 -8.97 -15.82 -13.50
N GLY A 406 -8.53 -16.97 -12.97
CA GLY A 406 -8.37 -17.23 -11.53
C GLY A 406 -7.18 -16.46 -10.95
N GLY A 407 -5.99 -16.64 -11.51
CA GLY A 407 -4.78 -15.92 -11.08
C GLY A 407 -4.87 -14.40 -11.24
N VAL A 408 -5.65 -13.88 -12.19
CA VAL A 408 -5.85 -12.42 -12.37
C VAL A 408 -6.66 -11.78 -11.25
N ILE A 409 -7.67 -12.46 -10.70
CA ILE A 409 -8.55 -11.88 -9.66
C ILE A 409 -7.96 -11.90 -8.25
N PHE A 410 -6.79 -12.53 -8.04
CA PHE A 410 -6.10 -12.61 -6.74
C PHE A 410 -5.88 -11.26 -6.05
N GLY A 411 -5.76 -10.17 -6.84
CA GLY A 411 -5.54 -8.83 -6.30
C GLY A 411 -6.75 -8.21 -5.59
N ALA A 412 -7.94 -8.81 -5.70
CA ALA A 412 -9.16 -8.31 -5.09
C ALA A 412 -9.57 -9.13 -3.85
N SER A 413 -10.22 -8.49 -2.87
CA SER A 413 -10.79 -9.20 -1.72
C SER A 413 -11.81 -10.25 -2.17
N GLY A 414 -11.58 -11.51 -1.77
CA GLY A 414 -12.39 -12.66 -2.18
C GLY A 414 -11.93 -13.33 -3.49
N GLY A 415 -10.98 -12.75 -4.22
CA GLY A 415 -10.49 -13.31 -5.47
C GLY A 415 -9.78 -14.66 -5.32
N VAL A 416 -9.00 -14.84 -4.26
CA VAL A 416 -8.36 -16.12 -3.92
C VAL A 416 -9.41 -17.19 -3.63
N MET A 417 -10.42 -16.87 -2.83
CA MET A 417 -11.51 -17.79 -2.50
C MET A 417 -12.28 -18.20 -3.76
N GLU A 418 -12.64 -17.24 -4.62
CA GLU A 418 -13.30 -17.55 -5.89
C GLU A 418 -12.45 -18.45 -6.80
N ALA A 419 -11.15 -18.16 -6.92
CA ALA A 419 -10.25 -18.97 -7.73
C ALA A 419 -10.09 -20.40 -7.16
N ALA A 420 -10.02 -20.55 -5.84
CA ALA A 420 -9.98 -21.85 -5.16
C ALA A 420 -11.28 -22.65 -5.36
N LEU A 421 -12.44 -22.00 -5.24
CA LEU A 421 -13.74 -22.63 -5.45
C LEU A 421 -13.92 -23.12 -6.90
N ARG A 422 -13.46 -22.33 -7.89
CA ARG A 422 -13.48 -22.74 -9.30
C ARG A 422 -12.77 -24.09 -9.50
N TYR A 423 -11.57 -24.23 -8.94
CA TYR A 423 -10.81 -25.46 -9.08
C TYR A 423 -11.38 -26.60 -8.24
N ALA A 424 -11.72 -26.34 -6.97
CA ALA A 424 -12.16 -27.38 -6.04
C ALA A 424 -13.48 -28.04 -6.47
N VAL A 425 -14.47 -27.25 -6.91
CA VAL A 425 -15.79 -27.79 -7.33
C VAL A 425 -15.64 -28.62 -8.59
N GLU A 426 -14.92 -28.12 -9.60
CA GLU A 426 -14.68 -28.87 -10.85
C GLU A 426 -13.96 -30.21 -10.57
N LYS A 427 -13.00 -30.21 -9.64
CA LYS A 427 -12.24 -31.40 -9.27
C LYS A 427 -13.09 -32.43 -8.51
N LEU A 428 -13.95 -31.99 -7.59
CA LEU A 428 -14.82 -32.85 -6.80
C LEU A 428 -15.97 -33.44 -7.63
N ASP A 429 -16.59 -32.63 -8.49
CA ASP A 429 -17.72 -33.06 -9.34
C ASP A 429 -17.24 -33.82 -10.59
N ASN A 430 -15.94 -33.76 -10.90
CA ASN A 430 -15.31 -34.32 -12.09
C ASN A 430 -16.02 -33.91 -13.40
N LYS A 431 -16.53 -32.68 -13.43
CA LYS A 431 -17.29 -32.09 -14.54
C LYS A 431 -16.96 -30.60 -14.68
N PRO A 432 -16.86 -30.07 -15.90
CA PRO A 432 -16.66 -28.65 -16.12
C PRO A 432 -17.77 -27.81 -15.45
N LEU A 433 -17.38 -26.70 -14.83
CA LEU A 433 -18.32 -25.79 -14.22
C LEU A 433 -19.26 -25.15 -15.25
N ALA A 434 -20.57 -25.14 -14.94
CA ALA A 434 -21.55 -24.39 -15.74
C ALA A 434 -21.36 -22.87 -15.64
N SER A 435 -20.80 -22.40 -14.52
CA SER A 435 -20.44 -21.00 -14.29
C SER A 435 -19.20 -20.93 -13.39
N VAL A 436 -18.26 -20.06 -13.76
CA VAL A 436 -17.05 -19.80 -12.96
C VAL A 436 -17.25 -18.67 -11.95
N ASP A 437 -18.42 -18.01 -11.95
CA ASP A 437 -18.68 -16.84 -11.10
C ASP A 437 -19.17 -17.23 -9.69
N PHE A 438 -18.34 -17.00 -8.69
CA PHE A 438 -18.74 -17.11 -7.27
C PHE A 438 -18.97 -15.72 -6.67
N LYS A 439 -20.11 -15.11 -7.01
CA LYS A 439 -20.40 -13.71 -6.64
C LYS A 439 -20.53 -13.46 -5.14
N ALA A 440 -20.89 -14.48 -4.36
CA ALA A 440 -21.07 -14.38 -2.91
C ALA A 440 -19.81 -13.91 -2.17
N VAL A 441 -18.62 -14.24 -2.70
CA VAL A 441 -17.34 -13.89 -2.06
C VAL A 441 -16.75 -12.56 -2.55
N ARG A 442 -17.39 -11.90 -3.53
CA ARG A 442 -16.96 -10.62 -4.10
C ARG A 442 -17.45 -9.43 -3.27
N GLY A 443 -16.81 -8.28 -3.47
CA GLY A 443 -17.23 -6.99 -2.92
C GLY A 443 -16.48 -6.56 -1.65
N MET A 444 -16.92 -5.43 -1.11
CA MET A 444 -16.21 -4.64 -0.09
C MET A 444 -16.71 -4.86 1.35
N LYS A 445 -17.63 -5.80 1.59
CA LYS A 445 -18.02 -6.16 2.96
C LYS A 445 -16.82 -6.77 3.70
N THR A 446 -16.64 -6.41 4.96
CA THR A 446 -15.53 -6.88 5.81
C THR A 446 -15.55 -8.40 6.03
N VAL A 447 -16.73 -8.97 6.25
CA VAL A 447 -16.98 -10.42 6.32
C VAL A 447 -18.04 -10.77 5.27
N LYS A 448 -17.79 -11.83 4.51
CA LYS A 448 -18.60 -12.25 3.37
C LYS A 448 -18.98 -13.70 3.49
#